data_AF-A0A835YNY8-F1
#
_entry.id   AF-A0A835YNY8-F1
#
_cell.length_a   1.000
_cell.length_b   1.000
_cell.length_c   1.000
_cell.angle_alpha   90.00
_cell.angle_beta   90.00
_cell.angle_gamma   90.00
#
_symmetry.space_group_name_H-M   'P 1'
#
loop_
_entity.id
_entity.type
_entity.pdbx_description
1 polymer ?
#
loop_
_entity_poly.entity_id
_entity_poly.type
_entity_poly.pdbx_seq_one_letter_code
_entity_poly.pdbx_strand_id
1 'polypeptide(L)'
;VCRLMSGDMKIIAEVAVRNAWWQATPARCEVQRTLLASSPISAHSDDADSDDTTRERDVRDELALALAGNIEVQMSAGFADVVTATEVIEIKHWRTWKHALGQVLAYHAFMSDKSKRIHLFA
;
A
#
# COMPACT_ATOMS: atom_id res chain seq x y z
N VAL A 1 24.23 -0.36 -14.20
CA VAL A 1 24.13 0.12 -12.80
C VAL A 1 23.23 1.34 -12.79
N CYS A 2 21.93 1.18 -12.53
CA CYS A 2 21.01 2.32 -12.42
C CYS A 2 21.07 2.87 -11.00
N ARG A 3 21.64 4.07 -10.87
CA ARG A 3 21.73 4.81 -9.62
C ARG A 3 20.49 5.70 -9.52
N LEU A 4 19.54 5.34 -8.67
CA LEU A 4 18.38 6.18 -8.37
C LEU A 4 18.86 7.36 -7.51
N MET A 5 19.13 8.52 -8.12
CA MET A 5 19.38 9.78 -7.40
C MET A 5 18.36 10.82 -7.84
N SER A 6 17.26 10.95 -7.11
CA SER A 6 16.49 12.20 -6.93
C SER A 6 15.20 11.92 -6.13
N GLY A 7 15.34 11.37 -4.93
CA GLY A 7 14.34 11.68 -3.89
C GLY A 7 14.77 13.01 -3.29
N ASP A 8 13.92 14.04 -3.33
CA ASP A 8 14.21 15.30 -2.64
C ASP A 8 14.50 14.99 -1.16
N MET A 9 15.76 15.18 -0.77
CA MET A 9 16.26 14.85 0.57
C MET A 9 15.53 15.64 1.65
N LYS A 10 14.95 16.80 1.32
CA LYS A 10 14.12 17.57 2.25
C LYS A 10 12.80 16.88 2.51
N ILE A 11 12.18 16.32 1.46
CA ILE A 11 10.94 15.54 1.59
C ILE A 11 11.21 14.26 2.37
N ILE A 12 12.31 13.56 2.11
CA ILE A 12 12.68 12.35 2.88
C ILE A 12 12.92 12.69 4.36
N ALA A 13 13.62 13.79 4.65
CA ALA A 13 13.85 14.24 6.01
C ALA A 13 12.55 14.63 6.72
N GLU A 14 11.66 15.36 6.02
CA GLU A 14 10.38 15.77 6.57
C GLU A 14 9.46 14.57 6.85
N VAL A 15 9.41 13.61 5.93
CA VAL A 15 8.69 12.34 6.12
C VAL A 15 9.28 11.54 7.29
N ALA A 16 10.61 11.53 7.46
CA ALA A 16 11.26 10.87 8.59
C ALA A 16 10.90 11.53 9.93
N VAL A 17 10.91 12.86 10.00
CA VAL A 17 10.52 13.63 11.20
C VAL A 17 9.04 13.38 11.55
N ARG A 18 8.15 13.44 10.56
CA ARG A 18 6.72 13.17 10.76
C ARG A 18 6.45 11.71 11.17
N ASN A 19 7.21 10.75 10.61
CA ASN A 19 7.13 9.35 11.03
C ASN A 19 7.65 9.14 12.46
N ALA A 20 8.68 9.86 12.90
CA ALA A 20 9.17 9.78 14.28
C ALA A 20 8.11 10.29 15.27
N TRP A 21 7.39 11.36 14.91
CA TRP A 21 6.23 11.84 15.67
C TRP A 21 5.10 10.81 15.73
N TRP A 22 4.80 10.15 14.60
CA TRP A 22 3.82 9.06 14.56
C TRP A 22 4.21 7.88 15.45
N GLN A 23 5.49 7.51 15.48
CA GLN A 23 5.99 6.44 16.36
C GLN A 23 5.94 6.81 17.85
N ALA A 24 6.02 8.10 18.17
CA ALA A 24 5.93 8.60 19.54
C ALA A 24 4.47 8.82 20.02
N THR A 25 3.46 8.61 19.17
CA THR A 25 2.06 8.88 19.51
C THR A 25 1.50 7.76 20.39
N PRO A 26 1.06 8.04 21.63
CA PRO A 26 0.56 7.02 22.57
C PRO A 26 -0.71 6.30 22.07
N ALA A 27 -1.53 6.99 21.27
CA ALA A 27 -2.77 6.46 20.70
C ALA A 27 -2.57 5.57 19.45
N ARG A 28 -1.32 5.28 19.07
CA ARG A 28 -1.00 4.47 17.88
C ARG A 28 -1.75 3.14 17.84
N CYS A 29 -1.78 2.43 18.96
CA CYS A 29 -2.46 1.13 19.04
C CYS A 29 -3.97 1.26 18.85
N GLU A 30 -4.57 2.38 19.25
CA GLU A 30 -6.01 2.62 19.11
C GLU A 30 -6.36 3.02 17.68
N VAL A 31 -5.60 3.94 17.07
CA VAL A 31 -5.78 4.30 15.66
C VAL A 31 -5.53 3.10 14.74
N GLN A 32 -4.48 2.31 15.01
CA GLN A 32 -4.19 1.11 14.24
C GLN A 32 -5.29 0.06 14.41
N ARG A 33 -5.84 -0.14 15.61
CA ARG A 33 -7.00 -1.02 15.82
C ARG A 33 -8.23 -0.51 15.08
N THR A 34 -8.52 0.79 15.09
CA THR A 34 -9.68 1.36 14.39
C THR A 34 -9.57 1.18 12.88
N LEU A 35 -8.37 1.37 12.31
CA LEU A 35 -8.12 1.15 10.87
C LEU A 35 -8.19 -0.33 10.47
N LEU A 36 -7.77 -1.23 11.37
CA LEU A 36 -7.85 -2.69 11.16
C LEU A 36 -9.25 -3.27 11.50
N ALA A 37 -10.09 -2.54 12.24
CA ALA A 37 -11.42 -2.98 12.66
C ALA A 37 -12.51 -2.77 11.58
N SER A 38 -12.20 -2.07 10.50
CA SER A 38 -13.04 -2.02 9.29
C SER A 38 -12.93 -3.34 8.51
N SER A 39 -13.67 -4.34 8.99
CA SER A 39 -13.89 -5.69 8.44
C SER A 39 -12.66 -6.62 8.39
N PRO A 40 -12.56 -7.64 9.26
CA PRO A 40 -11.45 -8.58 9.23
C PRO A 40 -11.68 -9.66 8.16
N ILE A 41 -10.79 -9.74 7.18
CA ILE A 41 -10.49 -11.00 6.51
C ILE A 41 -9.61 -11.80 7.49
N SER A 42 -9.95 -13.07 7.69
CA SER A 42 -9.52 -13.95 8.79
C SER A 42 -8.01 -13.95 9.09
N ALA A 43 -7.66 -13.58 10.33
CA ALA A 43 -6.30 -13.67 10.86
C ALA A 43 -5.94 -15.14 11.17
N HIS A 44 -4.90 -15.67 10.50
CA HIS A 44 -4.28 -16.96 10.83
C HIS A 44 -2.76 -16.81 10.97
N SER A 45 -2.30 -17.11 12.19
CA SER A 45 -0.94 -17.35 12.72
C SER A 45 0.28 -16.77 11.98
N ASP A 46 1.00 -15.93 12.72
CA ASP A 46 2.35 -15.42 12.48
C ASP A 46 3.40 -16.55 12.38
N ASP A 47 3.60 -17.16 11.21
CA ASP A 47 4.81 -17.95 10.93
C ASP A 47 5.14 -18.00 9.42
N ALA A 48 6.40 -17.68 9.11
CA ALA A 48 7.15 -17.88 7.85
C ALA A 48 7.05 -16.82 6.72
N ASP A 49 8.22 -16.23 6.47
CA ASP A 49 8.68 -15.24 5.48
C ASP A 49 8.43 -15.59 3.98
N SER A 50 7.58 -16.57 3.67
CA SER A 50 7.21 -16.96 2.29
C SER A 50 5.73 -16.78 1.93
N ASP A 51 4.90 -16.30 2.86
CA ASP A 51 3.44 -16.29 2.72
C ASP A 51 2.87 -14.95 2.24
N ASP A 52 3.63 -13.87 2.37
CA ASP A 52 3.14 -12.51 2.12
C ASP A 52 2.74 -12.27 0.66
N THR A 53 3.48 -12.86 -0.28
CA THR A 53 3.19 -12.75 -1.73
C THR A 53 1.95 -13.54 -2.14
N THR A 54 1.73 -14.70 -1.52
CA THR A 54 0.52 -15.52 -1.76
C THR A 54 -0.69 -14.79 -1.21
N ARG A 55 -0.59 -14.23 0.01
CA ARG A 55 -1.64 -13.40 0.61
C ARG A 55 -1.91 -12.09 -0.15
N GLU A 56 -0.87 -11.40 -0.65
CA GLU A 56 -1.03 -10.22 -1.51
C GLU A 56 -1.89 -10.53 -2.74
N ARG A 57 -1.64 -11.68 -3.38
CA ARG A 57 -2.38 -12.12 -4.56
C ARG A 57 -3.84 -12.42 -4.24
N ASP A 58 -4.10 -13.16 -3.17
CA ASP A 58 -5.46 -13.53 -2.78
C ASP A 58 -6.27 -12.28 -2.42
N VAL A 59 -5.70 -11.37 -1.62
CA VAL A 59 -6.33 -10.08 -1.28
C VAL A 59 -6.58 -9.24 -2.53
N ARG A 60 -5.66 -9.24 -3.50
CA ARG A 60 -5.84 -8.55 -4.78
C ARG A 60 -7.00 -9.09 -5.58
N ASP A 61 -7.05 -10.40 -5.76
CA ASP A 61 -8.06 -11.04 -6.59
C ASP A 61 -9.45 -10.86 -5.95
N GLU A 62 -9.58 -11.00 -4.63
CA GLU A 62 -10.81 -10.71 -3.89
C GLU A 62 -11.24 -9.24 -3.99
N LEU A 63 -10.30 -8.30 -3.79
CA LEU A 63 -10.58 -6.86 -3.84
C LEU A 63 -10.97 -6.42 -5.25
N ALA A 64 -10.30 -6.93 -6.28
CA ALA A 64 -10.62 -6.64 -7.68
C ALA A 64 -12.02 -7.13 -8.02
N LEU A 65 -12.40 -8.34 -7.57
CA LEU A 65 -13.76 -8.85 -7.74
C LEU A 65 -14.79 -7.95 -7.06
N ALA A 66 -14.54 -7.56 -5.81
CA ALA A 66 -15.46 -6.73 -5.01
C ALA A 66 -15.67 -5.32 -5.60
N LEU A 67 -14.63 -4.75 -6.22
CA LEU A 67 -14.66 -3.38 -6.75
C LEU A 67 -14.84 -3.32 -8.28
N ALA A 68 -15.07 -4.45 -8.95
CA ALA A 68 -15.05 -4.58 -10.40
C ALA A 68 -13.80 -3.93 -11.04
N GLY A 69 -12.64 -4.15 -10.41
CA GLY A 69 -11.34 -3.62 -10.81
C GLY A 69 -10.57 -4.55 -11.75
N ASN A 70 -9.68 -3.97 -12.55
CA ASN A 70 -8.69 -4.71 -13.34
C ASN A 70 -7.43 -4.94 -12.52
N ILE A 71 -6.85 -6.13 -12.60
CA ILE A 71 -5.61 -6.49 -11.89
C ILE A 71 -4.36 -6.28 -12.73
N GLU A 72 -3.21 -6.09 -12.07
CA GLU A 72 -1.87 -6.03 -12.68
C GLU A 72 -1.82 -5.10 -13.90
N VAL A 73 -2.38 -3.89 -13.78
CA VAL A 73 -2.47 -2.97 -14.90
C VAL A 73 -1.09 -2.41 -15.21
N GLN A 74 -0.57 -2.74 -16.39
CA GLN A 74 0.76 -2.33 -16.83
C GLN A 74 0.84 -0.83 -17.09
N MET A 75 1.90 -0.22 -16.58
CA MET A 75 2.28 1.18 -16.78
C MET A 75 3.80 1.31 -16.94
N SER A 76 4.27 2.49 -17.35
CA SER A 76 5.71 2.77 -17.43
C SER A 76 6.42 2.69 -16.08
N ALA A 77 5.70 2.88 -14.97
CA ALA A 77 6.23 2.78 -13.61
C ALA A 77 6.10 1.39 -12.96
N GLY A 78 5.57 0.38 -13.66
CA GLY A 78 5.36 -0.97 -13.15
C GLY A 78 3.93 -1.47 -13.38
N PHE A 79 3.45 -2.36 -12.51
CA PHE A 79 2.11 -2.93 -12.57
C PHE A 79 1.35 -2.52 -11.31
N ALA A 80 0.24 -1.81 -11.46
CA ALA A 80 -0.62 -1.50 -10.31
C ALA A 80 -1.49 -2.71 -9.97
N ASP A 81 -1.63 -3.02 -8.68
CA ASP A 81 -2.33 -4.23 -8.23
C ASP A 81 -3.80 -4.25 -8.66
N VAL A 82 -4.55 -3.17 -8.41
CA VAL A 82 -5.95 -3.03 -8.83
C VAL A 82 -6.22 -1.61 -9.34
N VAL A 83 -6.89 -1.51 -10.50
CA VAL A 83 -7.37 -0.24 -11.05
C VAL A 83 -8.87 -0.34 -11.31
N THR A 84 -9.63 0.57 -10.69
CA THR A 84 -11.09 0.68 -10.88
C THR A 84 -11.42 1.87 -11.77
N ALA A 85 -12.71 2.17 -11.95
CA ALA A 85 -13.14 3.40 -12.61
C ALA A 85 -12.57 4.66 -11.92
N THR A 86 -12.45 4.64 -10.59
CA THR A 86 -12.17 5.83 -9.77
C THR A 86 -10.88 5.75 -8.95
N GLU A 87 -10.27 4.57 -8.80
CA GLU A 87 -9.12 4.36 -7.91
C GLU A 87 -7.97 3.63 -8.61
N VAL A 88 -6.74 3.96 -8.22
CA VAL A 88 -5.55 3.11 -8.38
C VAL A 88 -5.14 2.64 -6.98
N ILE A 89 -5.05 1.33 -6.82
CA ILE A 89 -4.92 0.66 -5.53
C ILE A 89 -3.65 -0.18 -5.53
N GLU A 90 -2.82 0.01 -4.50
CA GLU A 90 -1.67 -0.85 -4.20
C GLU A 90 -1.95 -1.63 -2.92
N ILE A 91 -1.71 -2.94 -2.96
CA ILE A 91 -1.98 -3.88 -1.88
C ILE A 91 -0.66 -4.29 -1.27
N LYS A 92 -0.57 -4.20 0.05
CA LYS A 92 0.66 -4.55 0.73
C LYS A 92 0.39 -5.01 2.14
N HIS A 93 1.22 -5.89 2.65
CA HIS A 93 1.19 -6.18 4.08
C HIS A 93 1.52 -4.92 4.89
N TRP A 94 0.88 -4.78 6.05
CA TRP A 94 0.97 -3.56 6.85
C TRP A 94 2.41 -3.23 7.27
N ARG A 95 3.31 -4.21 7.38
CA ARG A 95 4.73 -3.97 7.72
C ARG A 95 5.49 -3.24 6.62
N THR A 96 5.04 -3.35 5.37
CA THR A 96 5.70 -2.83 4.17
C THR A 96 4.94 -1.67 3.53
N TRP A 97 4.00 -1.04 4.27
CA TRP A 97 3.14 0.06 3.79
C TRP A 97 3.87 1.23 3.09
N LYS A 98 5.13 1.51 3.45
CA LYS A 98 5.93 2.57 2.80
C LYS A 98 6.28 2.23 1.35
N HIS A 99 6.45 0.95 1.02
CA HIS A 99 6.65 0.49 -0.36
C HIS A 99 5.39 0.78 -1.17
N ALA A 100 4.22 0.43 -0.62
CA ALA A 100 2.93 0.67 -1.25
C ALA A 100 2.69 2.16 -1.52
N LEU A 101 3.05 3.02 -0.57
CA LEU A 101 2.96 4.47 -0.74
C LEU A 101 3.82 4.98 -1.91
N GLY A 102 5.05 4.49 -2.04
CA GLY A 102 5.93 4.87 -3.15
C GLY A 102 5.35 4.45 -4.50
N GLN A 103 4.84 3.22 -4.58
CA GLN A 103 4.24 2.67 -5.80
C GLN A 103 2.97 3.40 -6.21
N VAL A 104 2.01 3.60 -5.30
CA VAL A 104 0.74 4.28 -5.64
C VAL A 104 0.95 5.73 -6.07
N LEU A 105 1.95 6.43 -5.50
CA LEU A 105 2.34 7.77 -5.95
C LEU A 105 2.94 7.77 -7.36
N ALA A 106 3.76 6.76 -7.69
CA ALA A 106 4.32 6.61 -9.03
C ALA A 106 3.23 6.30 -10.07
N TYR A 107 2.28 5.40 -9.78
CA TYR A 107 1.19 5.07 -10.70
C TYR A 107 0.25 6.25 -10.94
N HIS A 108 -0.07 7.02 -9.91
CA HIS A 108 -0.93 8.19 -10.04
C HIS A 108 -0.38 9.27 -10.98
N ALA A 109 0.94 9.32 -11.22
CA ALA A 109 1.51 10.20 -12.24
C ALA A 109 0.98 9.88 -13.67
N PHE A 110 0.51 8.65 -13.90
CA PHE A 110 -0.06 8.17 -15.17
C PHE A 110 -1.58 8.02 -15.14
N MET A 111 -2.21 8.15 -13.97
CA MET A 111 -3.67 8.03 -13.75
C MET A 111 -4.16 9.17 -12.85
N SER A 112 -3.96 10.41 -13.31
CA SER A 112 -4.23 11.62 -12.51
C SER A 112 -5.71 11.89 -12.27
N ASP A 113 -6.59 11.23 -13.02
CA ASP A 113 -8.04 11.23 -12.86
C ASP A 113 -8.54 10.26 -11.76
N LYS A 114 -7.67 9.38 -11.26
CA LYS A 114 -8.01 8.37 -10.26
C LYS A 114 -7.50 8.74 -8.88
N SER A 115 -8.25 8.38 -7.85
CA SER A 115 -7.82 8.51 -6.46
C SER A 115 -6.78 7.45 -6.11
N LYS A 116 -5.83 7.79 -5.23
CA LYS A 116 -4.82 6.86 -4.72
C LYS A 116 -5.36 6.12 -3.50
N ARG A 117 -5.18 4.81 -3.46
CA ARG A 117 -5.50 4.00 -2.28
C ARG A 117 -4.38 3.00 -1.99
N ILE A 118 -4.06 2.87 -0.70
CA ILE A 118 -3.24 1.77 -0.21
C ILE A 118 -4.18 0.85 0.55
N HIS A 119 -4.19 -0.43 0.20
CA HIS A 119 -4.95 -1.46 0.91
C HIS A 119 -3.99 -2.31 1.72
N LEU A 120 -4.05 -2.19 3.05
CA LEU A 120 -3.17 -2.92 3.95
C LEU A 120 -3.88 -4.15 4.51
N PHE A 121 -3.17 -5.27 4.57
CA PHE A 121 -3.63 -6.51 5.21
C PHE A 121 -2.59 -7.03 6.23
N ALA A 122 -2.98 -8.02 7.03
CA ALA A 122 -2.20 -8.66 8.09
C ALA A 122 -2.00 -10.15 7.85
#